data_AF-A0A376RCR0-F1
#
_entry.id   AF-A0A376RCR0-F1
#
_cell.length_a   1.000
_cell.length_b   1.000
_cell.length_c   1.000
_cell.angle_alpha   90.00
_cell.angle_beta   90.00
_cell.angle_gamma   90.00
#
_symmetry.space_group_name_H-M   'P 1'
#
loop_
_entity.id
_entity.type
_entity.pdbx_description
1 polymer ?
#
loop_
_entity_poly.entity_id
_entity_poly.type
_entity_poly.pdbx_seq_one_letter_code
_entity_poly.pdbx_strand_id
1 'polypeptide(L)' 'MVDQSLESRNDTLLRVSRCIVEQQQAFFEQGEEYMKPMVLADIAQAVEMHESTISRVTTQKYLHSPRGILN' A
#
# COMPACT_ATOMS: atom_id res chain seq x y z
N MET A 1 6.94 -4.01 28.19
CA MET A 1 6.78 -4.93 27.04
C MET A 1 5.49 -4.57 26.32
N VAL A 2 5.47 -3.40 25.70
CA VAL A 2 4.38 -2.93 24.84
C VAL A 2 5.15 -2.14 23.79
N ASP A 3 5.31 -2.68 22.57
CA ASP A 3 5.45 -1.91 21.30
C ASP A 3 5.94 -2.75 20.11
N GLN A 4 6.49 -3.95 20.32
CA GLN A 4 7.09 -4.70 19.21
C GLN A 4 6.08 -5.04 18.08
N SER A 5 4.83 -5.35 18.45
CA SER A 5 3.76 -5.62 17.47
C SER A 5 3.25 -4.36 16.76
N LEU A 6 3.31 -3.20 17.42
CA LEU A 6 2.89 -1.90 16.86
C LEU A 6 3.94 -1.41 15.85
N GLU A 7 5.21 -1.52 16.22
CA GLU A 7 6.35 -1.21 15.36
C GLU A 7 6.37 -2.10 14.11
N SER A 8 6.21 -3.42 14.25
CA SER A 8 6.10 -4.33 13.10
C SER A 8 4.90 -4.02 12.20
N ARG A 9 3.78 -3.58 12.77
CA ARG A 9 2.60 -3.19 11.97
C ARG A 9 2.86 -1.91 11.18
N ASN A 10 3.52 -0.93 11.77
CA ASN A 10 3.88 0.31 11.08
C ASN A 10 4.90 0.07 9.97
N ASP A 11 5.92 -0.77 10.21
CA ASP A 11 6.89 -1.17 9.19
C ASP A 11 6.21 -1.89 8.02
N THR A 12 5.31 -2.83 8.32
CA THR A 12 4.51 -3.52 7.30
C THR A 12 3.70 -2.52 6.46
N LEU A 13 2.98 -1.61 7.12
CA LEU A 13 2.17 -0.60 6.43
C LEU A 13 3.04 0.26 5.50
N LEU A 14 4.21 0.71 5.99
CA LEU A 14 5.12 1.55 5.23
C LEU A 14 5.67 0.84 4.00
N ARG A 15 6.07 -0.44 4.12
CA ARG A 15 6.54 -1.24 2.99
C ARG A 15 5.46 -1.42 1.93
N VAL A 16 4.24 -1.77 2.35
CA VAL A 16 3.10 -1.94 1.46
C VAL A 16 2.74 -0.62 0.77
N SER A 17 2.66 0.49 1.52
CA SER A 17 2.37 1.80 0.94
C SER A 17 3.43 2.25 -0.07
N ARG A 18 4.72 2.02 0.20
CA ARG A 18 5.79 2.33 -0.76
C ARG A 18 5.64 1.54 -2.06
N CYS A 19 5.43 0.22 -1.95
CA CYS A 19 5.20 -0.63 -3.11
C CYS A 19 4.01 -0.15 -3.95
N ILE A 20 2.91 0.26 -3.31
CA ILE A 20 1.73 0.79 -4.03
C ILE A 20 2.08 2.09 -4.76
N VAL A 21 2.76 3.03 -4.09
CA VAL A 21 3.14 4.32 -4.69
C VAL A 21 4.09 4.12 -5.87
N GLU A 22 5.07 3.23 -5.75
CA GLU A 22 6.02 2.90 -6.83
C GLU A 22 5.30 2.31 -8.06
N GLN A 23 4.37 1.38 -7.86
CA GLN A 23 3.61 0.80 -8.96
C GLN A 23 2.61 1.78 -9.61
N GLN A 24 2.10 2.74 -8.83
CA GLN A 24 1.15 3.77 -9.26
C GLN A 24 1.80 5.12 -9.57
N GLN A 25 3.10 5.20 -9.80
CA GLN A 25 3.80 6.48 -10.03
C GLN A 25 3.13 7.32 -11.13
N ALA A 26 2.73 6.70 -12.23
CA ALA A 26 2.06 7.39 -13.34
C ALA A 26 0.70 8.00 -12.93
N PHE A 27 -0.04 7.36 -12.03
CA PHE A 27 -1.26 7.92 -11.46
C PHE A 27 -0.98 9.18 -10.64
N PHE A 28 0.05 9.16 -9.80
CA PHE A 28 0.41 10.31 -8.97
C PHE A 28 0.95 11.48 -9.79
N GLU A 29 1.69 11.20 -10.87
CA GLU A 29 2.32 12.22 -11.72
C GLU A 29 1.36 12.78 -12.78
N GLN A 30 0.57 11.92 -13.45
CA GLN A 30 -0.21 12.31 -14.62
C GLN A 30 -1.71 12.37 -14.33
N GLY A 31 -2.23 11.46 -13.52
CA GLY A 31 -3.59 11.53 -12.97
C GLY A 31 -4.34 10.22 -13.02
N GLU A 32 -5.63 10.27 -12.70
CA GLU A 32 -6.52 9.11 -12.58
C GLU A 32 -6.57 8.22 -13.82
N GLU A 33 -6.48 8.81 -15.01
CA GLU A 33 -6.45 8.08 -16.29
C GLU A 33 -5.22 7.18 -16.45
N TYR A 34 -4.17 7.41 -15.65
CA TYR A 34 -2.92 6.65 -15.68
C TYR A 34 -2.82 5.63 -14.53
N MET A 35 -3.92 5.39 -13.82
CA MET A 35 -4.00 4.32 -12.82
C MET A 35 -3.84 2.95 -13.47
N LYS A 36 -2.89 2.18 -12.95
CA LYS A 36 -2.66 0.81 -13.42
C LYS A 36 -3.50 -0.17 -12.62
N PRO A 37 -4.09 -1.20 -13.23
CA PRO A 37 -4.67 -2.30 -12.46
C PRO A 37 -3.56 -2.96 -11.63
N MET A 38 -3.85 -3.25 -10.36
CA MET A 38 -2.94 -3.95 -9.44
C MET A 38 -3.69 -5.08 -8.74
N VAL A 39 -3.00 -6.19 -8.49
CA VAL A 39 -3.53 -7.34 -7.74
C VAL A 39 -2.77 -7.47 -6.42
N LEU A 40 -3.47 -7.84 -5.35
CA LEU A 40 -2.85 -7.99 -4.01
C LEU A 40 -1.73 -9.04 -4.00
N ALA A 41 -1.84 -10.08 -4.83
CA ALA A 41 -0.82 -11.10 -5.00
C ALA A 41 0.54 -10.53 -5.46
N ASP A 42 0.53 -9.54 -6.37
CA ASP A 42 1.75 -8.90 -6.87
C ASP A 42 2.44 -8.10 -5.76
N ILE A 43 1.65 -7.39 -4.96
CA ILE A 43 2.17 -6.65 -3.78
C ILE A 43 2.73 -7.64 -2.76
N ALA A 44 1.99 -8.72 -2.47
CA ALA A 44 2.39 -9.76 -1.53
C ALA A 44 3.74 -10.38 -1.90
N GLN A 45 3.93 -10.67 -3.20
CA GLN A 45 5.20 -11.14 -3.73
C GLN A 45 6.31 -10.09 -3.60
N ALA A 46 6.02 -8.82 -3.94
CA ALA A 46 7.00 -7.73 -3.90
C ALA A 46 7.53 -7.41 -2.49
N VAL A 47 6.68 -7.55 -1.47
CA VAL A 47 7.07 -7.30 -0.07
C VAL A 47 7.38 -8.58 0.73
N GLU A 48 7.39 -9.74 0.07
CA GLU A 48 7.64 -11.06 0.67
C GLU A 48 6.70 -11.38 1.86
N MET A 49 5.41 -11.10 1.70
CA MET A 49 4.38 -11.35 2.72
C MET A 49 3.22 -12.16 2.16
N HIS A 50 2.42 -12.76 3.04
CA HIS A 50 1.17 -13.38 2.62
C HIS A 50 0.15 -12.34 2.16
N GLU A 51 -0.59 -12.66 1.09
CA GLU A 51 -1.67 -11.82 0.57
C GLU A 51 -2.72 -11.47 1.64
N SER A 52 -3.00 -12.39 2.57
CA SER A 52 -3.91 -12.16 3.69
C SER A 52 -3.40 -11.07 4.65
N THR A 53 -2.08 -10.90 4.78
CA THR A 53 -1.48 -9.79 5.53
C THR A 53 -1.68 -8.48 4.78
N ILE A 54 -1.44 -8.47 3.47
CA ILE A 54 -1.64 -7.28 2.61
C ILE A 54 -3.08 -6.81 2.67
N SER A 55 -4.03 -7.71 2.44
CA SER A 55 -5.47 -7.43 2.49
C SER A 55 -5.88 -6.79 3.82
N ARG A 56 -5.41 -7.32 4.95
CA ARG A 56 -5.72 -6.77 6.29
C ARG A 56 -5.14 -5.38 6.51
N VAL A 57 -3.93 -5.11 6.00
CA VAL A 57 -3.28 -3.79 6.23
C VAL A 57 -3.80 -2.72 5.28
N THR A 58 -4.25 -3.07 4.07
CA THR A 58 -4.83 -2.12 3.11
C THR A 58 -6.31 -1.85 3.36
N THR A 59 -7.04 -2.79 3.96
CA THR A 59 -8.45 -2.60 4.30
C THR A 59 -8.64 -1.41 5.26
N GLN A 60 -9.61 -0.54 4.94
CA GLN A 60 -9.93 0.67 5.71
C GLN A 60 -8.70 1.58 5.91
N LYS A 61 -7.84 1.70 4.89
CA LYS A 61 -6.80 2.71 4.85
C LYS A 61 -7.09 3.68 3.72
N TYR A 62 -6.75 4.92 3.99
CA TYR A 62 -6.94 6.01 3.05
C TYR A 62 -5.58 6.55 2.68
N LEU A 63 -5.33 6.74 1.39
CA LEU A 63 -4.12 7.39 0.91
C LEU A 63 -4.42 8.85 0.61
N HIS A 64 -3.78 9.74 1.34
CA HIS A 64 -3.86 11.17 1.07
C HIS A 64 -2.85 11.53 -0.01
N SER A 65 -3.33 12.01 -1.16
CA SER A 65 -2.52 12.49 -2.28
C SER A 65 -2.79 13.98 -2.53
N PRO A 66 -1.91 14.68 -3.26
CA PRO A 66 -2.18 16.05 -3.71
C PRO A 66 -3.47 16.19 -4.54
N ARG A 67 -4.01 15.08 -5.06
CA ARG A 67 -5.21 15.03 -5.89
C ARG A 67 -6.46 14.57 -5.12
N GLY A 68 -6.35 14.36 -3.80
CA GLY A 68 -7.45 13.94 -2.92
C GLY A 68 -7.16 12.64 -2.15
N ILE A 69 -8.20 12.13 -1.49
CA ILE A 69 -8.14 10.93 -0.65
C ILE A 69 -8.64 9.71 -1.45
N LEU A 70 -7.86 8.62 -1.44
CA LEU A 70 -8.20 7.33 -2.07
C LEU A 70 -8.55 6.28 -1.00
N ASN A 71 -9.36 5.30 -1.36
CA ASN A 71 -9.76 4.14 -0.56
C ASN A 71 -9.46 2.85 -1.33
#